data_AF-A0A7R9DHG0-F1
#
_entry.id   AF-A0A7R9DHG0-F1
#
_cell.length_a   1.000
_cell.length_b   1.000
_cell.length_c   1.000
_cell.angle_alpha   90.00
_cell.angle_beta   90.00
_cell.angle_gamma   90.00
#
_symmetry.space_group_name_H-M   'P 1'
#
loop_
_entity.id
_entity.type
_entity.pdbx_description
1 polymer ?
#
loop_
_entity_poly.entity_id
_entity_poly.type
_entity_poly.pdbx_seq_one_letter_code
_entity_poly.pdbx_strand_id
1 'polypeptide(L)'
;MMLGKTPGEIEAIRPLKDGVIADFKSAEEMLKYFIRSANTKFTVNKPNIIICVPSGSTPVERRAIQDAAESAGANEVFLIEEPMAAAIGAGLPVTEPEGSMIVDIGGGTTEVAIISLGGIVYSRSARVGGDIMDEAIKSYIRENHKLLIGETTAEKIKKNVGSASLPGENNKEGMIIKGRDLVSGMPKEMLLSEYQVAESLIEPVHQIISAIRTALESTPPELSSDIVDRGIILSGGGGLLRNLGKVISETTKLPVRVADDPLCCVALGSGKVLENMDYFGHVLFKQD
;
A
#
# COMPACT_ATOMS: atom_id res chain seq x y z
N MET A 1 -8.77 6.96 16.17
CA MET A 1 -7.30 7.01 16.07
C MET A 1 -6.73 7.86 17.19
N MET A 2 -5.69 7.35 17.87
CA MET A 2 -4.99 7.99 19.00
C MET A 2 -3.79 8.85 18.56
N LEU A 3 -3.26 8.65 17.35
CA LEU A 3 -2.16 9.43 16.77
C LEU A 3 -2.45 10.95 16.82
N GLY A 4 -1.52 11.71 17.40
CA GLY A 4 -1.66 13.16 17.59
C GLY A 4 -2.65 13.58 18.68
N LYS A 5 -3.17 12.63 19.47
CA LYS A 5 -4.12 12.87 20.58
C LYS A 5 -3.69 12.23 21.90
N THR A 6 -2.49 11.66 21.98
CA THR A 6 -2.03 10.99 23.18
C THR A 6 -1.61 11.99 24.26
N PRO A 7 -1.93 11.74 25.55
CA PRO A 7 -1.31 12.47 26.65
C PRO A 7 0.18 12.14 26.75
N GLY A 8 0.97 12.94 27.45
CA GLY A 8 2.43 12.79 27.50
C GLY A 8 2.96 11.44 28.03
N GLU A 9 2.13 10.67 28.74
CA GLU A 9 2.46 9.34 29.26
C GLU A 9 2.19 8.20 28.27
N ILE A 10 1.47 8.48 27.16
CA ILE A 10 1.11 7.49 26.15
C ILE A 10 1.75 7.87 24.83
N GLU A 11 2.44 6.93 24.22
CA GLU A 11 3.00 7.08 22.88
C GLU A 11 2.28 6.14 21.91
N ALA A 12 1.89 6.67 20.75
CA ALA A 12 1.32 5.88 19.66
C ALA A 12 2.39 5.65 18.60
N ILE A 13 2.81 4.39 18.44
CA ILE A 13 3.90 4.00 17.54
C ILE A 13 3.33 3.26 16.32
N ARG A 14 3.82 3.59 15.12
CA ARG A 14 3.65 2.78 13.90
C ARG A 14 4.95 1.99 13.69
N PRO A 15 5.03 0.72 14.12
CA PRO A 15 6.30 -0.03 14.13
C PRO A 15 6.73 -0.48 12.74
N LEU A 16 5.81 -0.48 11.77
CA LEU A 16 6.07 -0.74 10.36
C LEU A 16 6.02 0.57 9.58
N LYS A 17 7.04 0.81 8.76
CA LYS A 17 7.15 2.00 7.91
C LYS A 17 7.82 1.62 6.59
N ASP A 18 7.31 2.13 5.48
CA ASP A 18 7.83 1.86 4.13
C ASP A 18 8.03 0.36 3.84
N GLY A 19 7.11 -0.48 4.32
CA GLY A 19 7.14 -1.93 4.14
C GLY A 19 8.15 -2.69 5.03
N VAL A 20 8.84 -2.00 5.94
CA VAL A 20 9.90 -2.59 6.78
C VAL A 20 9.66 -2.36 8.27
N ILE A 21 10.33 -3.16 9.11
CA ILE A 21 10.28 -3.01 10.58
C ILE A 21 11.16 -1.83 10.98
N ALA A 22 10.53 -0.75 11.45
CA ALA A 22 11.22 0.43 11.99
C ALA A 22 11.50 0.30 13.50
N ASP A 23 10.65 -0.42 14.23
CA ASP A 23 10.85 -0.75 15.64
C ASP A 23 10.52 -2.24 15.86
N PHE A 24 11.56 -3.03 16.06
CA PHE A 24 11.44 -4.49 16.21
C PHE A 24 10.61 -4.89 17.42
N LYS A 25 10.85 -4.27 18.59
CA LYS A 25 10.18 -4.65 19.83
C LYS A 25 8.69 -4.33 19.75
N SER A 26 8.36 -3.16 19.22
CA SER A 26 6.97 -2.75 19.02
C SER A 26 6.28 -3.60 17.95
N ALA A 27 6.98 -3.99 16.87
CA ALA A 27 6.46 -4.89 15.84
C ALA A 27 6.19 -6.30 16.38
N GLU A 28 7.10 -6.85 17.19
CA GLU A 28 6.96 -8.16 17.81
C GLU A 28 5.74 -8.22 18.74
N GLU A 29 5.56 -7.22 19.62
CA GLU A 29 4.40 -7.15 20.51
C GLU A 29 3.09 -6.95 19.74
N MET A 30 3.12 -6.16 18.65
CA MET A 30 1.98 -6.00 17.75
C MET A 30 1.61 -7.34 17.08
N LEU A 31 2.59 -8.10 16.58
CA LEU A 31 2.37 -9.42 15.98
C LEU A 31 1.83 -10.41 17.01
N LYS A 32 2.41 -10.48 18.22
CA LYS A 32 1.90 -11.31 19.33
C LYS A 32 0.43 -11.03 19.61
N TYR A 33 0.06 -9.75 19.68
CA TYR A 33 -1.33 -9.35 19.90
C TYR A 33 -2.25 -9.84 18.78
N PHE A 34 -1.89 -9.63 17.51
CA PHE A 34 -2.73 -10.04 16.38
C PHE A 34 -2.82 -11.55 16.21
N ILE A 35 -1.72 -12.29 16.39
CA ILE A 35 -1.71 -13.76 16.34
C ILE A 35 -2.63 -14.33 17.42
N ARG A 36 -2.55 -13.83 18.66
CA ARG A 36 -3.44 -14.25 19.75
C ARG A 36 -4.90 -13.88 19.49
N SER A 37 -5.16 -12.71 18.91
CA SER A 37 -6.52 -12.25 18.61
C SER A 37 -7.17 -13.06 17.50
N ALA A 38 -6.40 -13.47 16.48
CA ALA A 38 -6.88 -14.33 15.41
C ALA A 38 -7.07 -15.79 15.87
N ASN A 39 -6.21 -16.27 16.77
CA ASN A 39 -6.28 -17.63 17.31
C ASN A 39 -7.26 -17.72 18.50
N THR A 40 -8.55 -17.62 18.20
CA THR A 40 -9.65 -17.60 19.20
C THR A 40 -9.88 -18.93 19.90
N LYS A 41 -9.35 -20.04 19.36
CA LYS A 41 -9.39 -21.35 20.01
C LYS A 41 -8.13 -21.46 20.86
N PHE A 42 -8.28 -21.79 22.14
CA PHE A 42 -7.19 -22.18 23.04
C PHE A 42 -6.57 -23.51 22.60
N THR A 43 -6.01 -23.56 21.40
CA THR A 43 -5.22 -24.69 20.92
C THR A 43 -3.80 -24.52 21.40
N VAL A 44 -3.26 -25.57 22.02
CA VAL A 44 -1.87 -25.64 22.50
C VAL A 44 -0.86 -25.62 21.34
N ASN A 45 -1.32 -25.82 20.10
CA ASN A 45 -0.48 -25.87 18.91
C ASN A 45 -0.16 -24.46 18.40
N LYS A 46 1.14 -24.22 18.19
CA LYS A 46 1.65 -23.04 17.49
C LYS A 46 1.16 -23.04 16.03
N PRO A 47 0.68 -21.92 15.48
CA PRO A 47 0.18 -21.86 14.10
C PRO A 47 1.32 -21.78 13.08
N ASN A 48 1.09 -22.31 11.87
CA ASN A 48 1.89 -21.96 10.70
C ASN A 48 1.40 -20.60 10.17
N ILE A 49 2.32 -19.71 9.80
CA ILE A 49 2.02 -18.34 9.39
C ILE A 49 2.66 -18.07 8.03
N ILE A 50 1.91 -17.43 7.13
CA ILE A 50 2.43 -16.83 5.90
C ILE A 50 2.44 -15.32 6.11
N ILE A 51 3.57 -14.66 5.85
CA ILE A 51 3.72 -13.20 5.95
C ILE A 51 4.14 -12.63 4.61
N CYS A 52 3.39 -11.63 4.16
CA CYS A 52 3.74 -10.87 2.96
C CYS A 52 4.91 -9.93 3.24
N VAL A 53 5.86 -9.88 2.31
CA VAL A 53 6.99 -8.94 2.37
C VAL A 53 7.08 -8.17 1.06
N PRO A 54 7.44 -6.88 1.09
CA PRO A 54 7.69 -6.11 -0.13
C PRO A 54 8.73 -6.80 -1.01
N SER A 55 8.56 -6.70 -2.34
CA SER A 55 9.52 -7.30 -3.28
C SER A 55 10.91 -6.71 -3.11
N GLY A 56 10.99 -5.42 -2.76
CA GLY A 56 12.22 -4.67 -2.52
C GLY A 56 12.86 -4.85 -1.15
N SER A 57 12.29 -5.65 -0.24
CA SER A 57 12.88 -5.86 1.09
C SER A 57 14.22 -6.59 1.00
N THR A 58 15.19 -6.11 1.76
CA THR A 58 16.51 -6.74 1.90
C THR A 58 16.40 -8.07 2.65
N PRO A 59 17.38 -8.98 2.49
CA PRO A 59 17.42 -10.23 3.27
C PRO A 59 17.37 -9.99 4.78
N VAL A 60 18.00 -8.91 5.28
CA VAL A 60 17.98 -8.56 6.71
C VAL A 60 16.59 -8.16 7.18
N GLU A 61 15.85 -7.37 6.38
CA GLU A 61 14.47 -6.97 6.70
C GLU A 61 13.52 -8.17 6.68
N ARG A 62 13.66 -9.05 5.68
CA ARG A 62 12.88 -10.31 5.57
C ARG A 62 13.14 -11.22 6.76
N ARG A 63 14.42 -11.37 7.16
CA ARG A 63 14.81 -12.15 8.34
C ARG A 63 14.23 -11.56 9.62
N ALA A 64 14.29 -10.23 9.79
CA ALA A 64 13.70 -9.57 10.95
C ALA A 64 12.19 -9.80 11.06
N ILE A 65 11.46 -9.78 9.94
CA ILE A 65 10.02 -10.09 9.91
C ILE A 65 9.77 -11.54 10.33
N GLN A 66 10.56 -12.47 9.81
CA GLN A 66 10.47 -13.88 10.15
C GLN A 66 10.76 -14.13 11.64
N ASP A 67 11.86 -13.57 12.16
CA ASP A 67 12.26 -13.69 13.58
C ASP A 67 11.20 -13.10 14.52
N ALA A 68 10.59 -11.97 14.15
CA ALA A 68 9.52 -11.35 14.93
C ALA A 68 8.28 -12.26 15.02
N ALA A 69 7.92 -12.93 13.93
CA ALA A 69 6.79 -13.86 13.90
C ALA A 69 7.07 -15.17 14.64
N GLU A 70 8.28 -15.72 14.51
CA GLU A 70 8.73 -16.90 15.27
C GLU A 70 8.72 -16.59 16.79
N SER A 71 9.26 -15.43 17.18
CA SER A 71 9.26 -14.94 18.56
C SER A 71 7.85 -14.64 19.08
N ALA A 72 6.93 -14.29 18.19
CA ALA A 72 5.52 -14.11 18.51
C ALA A 72 4.75 -15.42 18.74
N GLY A 73 5.37 -16.58 18.51
CA GLY A 73 4.84 -17.89 18.83
C GLY A 73 4.40 -18.72 17.62
N ALA A 74 4.82 -18.35 16.41
CA ALA A 74 4.62 -19.17 15.21
C ALA A 74 5.37 -20.51 15.31
N ASN A 75 4.85 -21.55 14.65
CA ASN A 75 5.52 -22.83 14.47
C ASN A 75 6.47 -22.78 13.28
N GLU A 76 5.89 -22.53 12.09
CA GLU A 76 6.62 -22.25 10.87
C GLU A 76 6.15 -20.92 10.32
N VAL A 77 7.11 -20.14 9.82
CA VAL A 77 6.86 -18.88 9.13
C VAL A 77 7.35 -19.02 7.70
N PHE A 78 6.46 -18.72 6.75
CA PHE A 78 6.76 -18.62 5.34
C PHE A 78 6.58 -17.19 4.90
N LEU A 79 7.38 -16.75 3.95
CA LEU A 79 7.29 -15.46 3.30
C LEU A 79 6.70 -15.63 1.90
N ILE A 80 5.96 -14.62 1.46
CA ILE A 80 5.46 -14.47 0.09
C ILE A 80 5.69 -13.02 -0.33
N GLU A 81 6.09 -12.78 -1.58
CA GLU A 81 6.17 -11.42 -2.08
C GLU A 81 4.78 -10.76 -2.13
N GLU A 82 4.68 -9.55 -1.61
CA GLU A 82 3.47 -8.71 -1.60
C GLU A 82 2.78 -8.62 -2.97
N PRO A 83 3.47 -8.32 -4.09
CA PRO A 83 2.81 -8.29 -5.40
C PRO A 83 2.24 -9.65 -5.83
N MET A 84 2.87 -10.77 -5.46
CA MET A 84 2.34 -12.10 -5.77
C MET A 84 1.06 -12.38 -4.97
N ALA A 85 1.08 -12.10 -3.66
CA ALA A 85 -0.11 -12.20 -2.82
C ALA A 85 -1.24 -11.30 -3.32
N ALA A 86 -0.94 -10.04 -3.68
CA ALA A 86 -1.89 -9.10 -4.23
C ALA A 86 -2.54 -9.63 -5.53
N ALA A 87 -1.75 -10.18 -6.45
CA ALA A 87 -2.24 -10.74 -7.71
C ALA A 87 -3.15 -11.96 -7.51
N ILE A 88 -2.78 -12.90 -6.64
CA ILE A 88 -3.62 -14.06 -6.28
C ILE A 88 -4.93 -13.58 -5.62
N GLY A 89 -4.84 -12.58 -4.76
CA GLY A 89 -5.98 -11.93 -4.12
C GLY A 89 -6.94 -11.30 -5.11
N ALA A 90 -6.40 -10.57 -6.09
CA ALA A 90 -7.14 -9.91 -7.17
C ALA A 90 -7.69 -10.89 -8.23
N GLY A 91 -7.36 -12.19 -8.14
CA GLY A 91 -7.84 -13.21 -9.05
C GLY A 91 -7.14 -13.22 -10.40
N LEU A 92 -5.91 -12.70 -10.47
CA LEU A 92 -5.08 -12.80 -11.66
C LEU A 92 -4.59 -14.25 -11.86
N PRO A 93 -4.49 -14.74 -13.10
CA PRO A 93 -4.02 -16.10 -13.38
C PRO A 93 -2.49 -16.17 -13.33
N VAL A 94 -1.94 -16.05 -12.12
CA VAL A 94 -0.49 -15.93 -11.90
C VAL A 94 0.31 -17.16 -12.34
N THR A 95 -0.33 -18.32 -12.43
CA THR A 95 0.29 -19.60 -12.84
C THR A 95 0.19 -19.88 -14.35
N GLU A 96 -0.58 -19.08 -15.08
CA GLU A 96 -0.70 -19.20 -16.53
C GLU A 96 0.53 -18.57 -17.23
N PRO A 97 0.86 -18.98 -18.46
CA PRO A 97 1.98 -18.39 -19.21
C PRO A 97 1.78 -16.92 -19.56
N GLU A 98 0.54 -16.43 -19.56
CA GLU A 98 0.21 -15.05 -19.89
C GLU A 98 0.71 -14.05 -18.84
N GLY A 99 1.22 -12.92 -19.33
CA GLY A 99 1.64 -11.80 -18.50
C GLY A 99 0.48 -11.15 -17.75
N SER A 100 0.57 -11.12 -16.42
CA SER A 100 -0.35 -10.40 -15.54
C SER A 100 0.37 -9.25 -14.85
N MET A 101 -0.16 -8.03 -14.97
CA MET A 101 0.40 -6.83 -14.32
C MET A 101 -0.46 -6.37 -13.14
N ILE A 102 0.18 -6.23 -11.98
CA ILE A 102 -0.42 -5.76 -10.73
C ILE A 102 0.35 -4.53 -10.22
N VAL A 103 -0.39 -3.56 -9.70
CA VAL A 103 0.13 -2.37 -9.04
C VAL A 103 -0.55 -2.24 -7.68
N ASP A 104 0.16 -2.60 -6.63
CA ASP A 104 -0.33 -2.53 -5.25
C ASP A 104 0.14 -1.25 -4.58
N ILE A 105 -0.81 -0.37 -4.22
CA ILE A 105 -0.51 0.94 -3.64
C ILE A 105 -0.88 0.93 -2.17
N GLY A 106 0.11 0.66 -1.32
CA GLY A 106 -0.03 0.59 0.13
C GLY A 106 0.10 1.94 0.83
N GLY A 107 0.39 1.88 2.13
CA GLY A 107 0.67 3.05 2.96
C GLY A 107 2.02 3.67 2.63
N GLY A 108 3.12 2.92 2.81
CA GLY A 108 4.47 3.43 2.61
C GLY A 108 5.09 3.12 1.24
N THR A 109 4.53 2.15 0.51
CA THR A 109 5.12 1.63 -0.73
C THR A 109 4.08 1.45 -1.82
N THR A 110 4.58 1.46 -3.06
CA THR A 110 3.87 1.01 -4.25
C THR A 110 4.68 -0.12 -4.87
N GLU A 111 4.09 -1.31 -4.94
CA GLU A 111 4.68 -2.48 -5.58
C GLU A 111 4.11 -2.63 -6.99
N VAL A 112 4.98 -2.61 -7.99
CA VAL A 112 4.61 -2.89 -9.38
C VAL A 112 5.22 -4.22 -9.77
N ALA A 113 4.43 -5.16 -10.27
CA ALA A 113 4.95 -6.45 -10.72
C ALA A 113 4.27 -6.97 -11.98
N ILE A 114 5.04 -7.80 -12.69
CA ILE A 114 4.61 -8.58 -13.84
C ILE A 114 4.87 -10.04 -13.51
N ILE A 115 3.82 -10.85 -13.61
CA ILE A 115 3.78 -12.22 -13.14
C ILE A 115 3.38 -13.13 -14.29
N SER A 116 4.05 -14.28 -14.40
CA SER A 116 3.75 -15.35 -15.36
C SER A 116 4.34 -16.66 -14.84
N LEU A 117 3.69 -17.79 -15.12
CA LEU A 117 4.16 -19.14 -14.76
C LEU A 117 4.49 -19.32 -13.25
N GLY A 118 3.74 -18.65 -12.38
CA GLY A 118 3.92 -18.71 -10.93
C GLY A 118 5.14 -17.92 -10.43
N GLY A 119 5.83 -17.21 -11.31
CA GLY A 119 7.02 -16.42 -11.00
C GLY A 119 6.83 -14.94 -11.25
N ILE A 120 7.55 -14.12 -10.50
CA ILE A 120 7.67 -12.68 -10.76
C ILE A 120 8.74 -12.48 -11.83
N VAL A 121 8.32 -12.01 -13.01
CA VAL A 121 9.21 -11.73 -14.14
C VAL A 121 9.89 -10.38 -13.94
N TYR A 122 9.15 -9.41 -13.42
CA TYR A 122 9.67 -8.11 -13.03
C TYR A 122 8.94 -7.62 -11.79
N SER A 123 9.68 -7.02 -10.86
CA SER A 123 9.11 -6.28 -9.74
C SER A 123 9.89 -5.01 -9.47
N ARG A 124 9.16 -3.97 -9.07
CA ARG A 124 9.74 -2.73 -8.55
C ARG A 124 8.92 -2.24 -7.37
N SER A 125 9.63 -2.00 -6.27
CA SER A 125 9.10 -1.28 -5.12
C SER A 125 9.49 0.19 -5.20
N ALA A 126 8.52 1.09 -5.06
CA ALA A 126 8.75 2.53 -4.90
C ALA A 126 8.28 2.96 -3.51
N ARG A 127 9.09 3.75 -2.81
CA ARG A 127 8.77 4.32 -1.48
C ARG A 127 7.82 5.52 -1.61
N VAL A 128 6.69 5.30 -2.25
CA VAL A 128 5.59 6.24 -2.41
C VAL A 128 4.28 5.50 -2.23
N GLY A 129 3.34 6.10 -1.51
CA GLY A 129 2.05 5.50 -1.21
C GLY A 129 1.15 6.48 -0.48
N GLY A 130 0.19 5.95 0.27
CA GLY A 130 -0.74 6.76 1.06
C GLY A 130 -0.09 7.73 2.06
N ASP A 131 1.04 7.35 2.67
CA ASP A 131 1.74 8.16 3.67
C ASP A 131 2.39 9.40 3.02
N ILE A 132 3.02 9.25 1.85
CA ILE A 132 3.59 10.37 1.09
C ILE A 132 2.49 11.30 0.58
N MET A 133 1.34 10.76 0.17
CA MET A 133 0.18 11.59 -0.19
C MET A 133 -0.32 12.43 1.00
N ASP A 134 -0.36 11.85 2.21
CA ASP A 134 -0.76 12.58 3.41
C ASP A 134 0.24 13.68 3.76
N GLU A 135 1.55 13.41 3.67
CA GLU A 135 2.59 14.42 3.87
C GLU A 135 2.54 15.53 2.82
N ALA A 136 2.24 15.22 1.57
CA ALA A 136 2.10 16.21 0.51
C ALA A 136 0.93 17.17 0.78
N ILE A 137 -0.23 16.63 1.21
CA ILE A 137 -1.39 17.43 1.63
C ILE A 137 -1.04 18.32 2.83
N LYS A 138 -0.37 17.77 3.86
CA LYS A 138 0.04 18.53 5.04
C LYS A 138 0.98 19.68 4.68
N SER A 139 1.97 19.39 3.84
CA SER A 139 2.99 20.36 3.42
C SER A 139 2.36 21.48 2.61
N TYR A 140 1.49 21.13 1.66
CA TYR A 140 0.74 22.10 0.88
C TYR A 140 -0.08 23.05 1.76
N ILE A 141 -0.84 22.53 2.72
CA ILE A 141 -1.67 23.35 3.63
C ILE A 141 -0.79 24.23 4.53
N ARG A 142 0.31 23.69 5.03
CA ARG A 142 1.28 24.44 5.84
C ARG A 142 1.89 25.60 5.06
N GLU A 143 2.27 25.38 3.81
CA GLU A 143 2.98 26.36 2.99
C GLU A 143 2.05 27.45 2.46
N ASN A 144 0.90 27.06 1.89
CA ASN A 144 -0.04 27.96 1.23
C ASN A 144 -1.03 28.65 2.19
N HIS A 145 -1.38 28.00 3.30
CA HIS A 145 -2.39 28.52 4.23
C HIS A 145 -1.88 28.82 5.63
N LYS A 146 -0.59 28.54 5.90
CA LYS A 146 0.02 28.68 7.22
C LYS A 146 -0.79 27.96 8.31
N LEU A 147 -1.43 26.85 7.97
CA LEU A 147 -2.23 26.04 8.87
C LEU A 147 -1.54 24.70 9.11
N LEU A 148 -1.39 24.32 10.38
CA LEU A 148 -0.84 23.03 10.77
C LEU A 148 -1.97 22.04 11.04
N ILE A 149 -1.94 20.90 10.35
CA ILE A 149 -2.86 19.79 10.54
C ILE A 149 -2.11 18.50 10.88
N GLY A 150 -2.79 17.56 11.56
CA GLY A 150 -2.25 16.24 11.86
C GLY A 150 -2.47 15.24 10.74
N GLU A 151 -1.78 14.11 10.82
CA GLU A 151 -1.84 12.99 9.86
C GLU A 151 -3.26 12.46 9.67
N THR A 152 -4.01 12.23 10.74
CA THR A 152 -5.43 11.80 10.64
C THR A 152 -6.31 12.81 9.91
N THR A 153 -6.02 14.11 9.99
CA THR A 153 -6.77 15.11 9.24
C THR A 153 -6.38 15.06 7.77
N ALA A 154 -5.10 14.89 7.46
CA ALA A 154 -4.60 14.73 6.09
C ALA A 154 -5.20 13.51 5.40
N GLU A 155 -5.22 12.36 6.06
CA GLU A 155 -5.81 11.13 5.53
C GLU A 155 -7.32 11.29 5.26
N LYS A 156 -8.03 12.01 6.13
CA LYS A 156 -9.45 12.33 5.91
C LYS A 156 -9.64 13.24 4.70
N ILE A 157 -8.78 14.24 4.51
CA ILE A 157 -8.82 15.10 3.33
C ILE A 157 -8.58 14.24 2.07
N LYS A 158 -7.53 13.42 2.08
CA LYS A 158 -7.19 12.48 0.99
C LYS A 158 -8.38 11.61 0.60
N LYS A 159 -9.05 10.98 1.58
CA LYS A 159 -10.19 10.08 1.34
C LYS A 159 -11.45 10.79 0.84
N ASN A 160 -11.73 12.00 1.34
CA ASN A 160 -13.01 12.68 1.04
C ASN A 160 -12.94 13.52 -0.24
N VAL A 161 -11.81 14.19 -0.50
CA VAL A 161 -11.68 15.15 -1.60
C VAL A 161 -10.42 14.94 -2.44
N GLY A 162 -9.59 13.95 -2.13
CA GLY A 162 -8.42 13.61 -2.94
C GLY A 162 -8.81 13.12 -4.34
N SER A 163 -8.04 13.55 -5.33
CA SER A 163 -8.17 13.13 -6.73
C SER A 163 -6.79 13.14 -7.37
N ALA A 164 -6.51 12.15 -8.22
CA ALA A 164 -5.29 12.08 -9.01
C ALA A 164 -5.29 13.04 -10.22
N SER A 165 -6.46 13.59 -10.57
CA SER A 165 -6.61 14.57 -11.64
C SER A 165 -7.16 15.88 -11.10
N LEU A 166 -6.71 17.00 -11.68
CA LEU A 166 -7.29 18.30 -11.40
C LEU A 166 -8.78 18.31 -11.77
N PRO A 167 -9.65 18.88 -10.92
CA PRO A 167 -11.05 19.01 -11.27
C PRO A 167 -11.25 20.06 -12.38
N GLY A 168 -12.39 19.99 -13.07
CA GLY A 168 -12.75 20.98 -14.07
C GLY A 168 -12.99 22.38 -13.46
N GLU A 169 -12.88 23.43 -14.27
CA GLU A 169 -12.93 24.84 -13.85
C GLU A 169 -14.17 25.24 -13.04
N ASN A 170 -15.29 24.54 -13.21
CA ASN A 170 -16.54 24.80 -12.50
C ASN A 170 -16.69 24.06 -11.16
N ASN A 171 -15.70 23.26 -10.76
CA ASN A 171 -15.79 22.52 -9.50
C ASN A 171 -15.59 23.45 -8.29
N LYS A 172 -16.60 23.53 -7.43
CA LYS A 172 -16.59 24.27 -6.16
C LYS A 172 -16.57 23.36 -4.94
N GLU A 173 -16.38 22.06 -5.14
CA GLU A 173 -16.30 21.09 -4.06
C GLU A 173 -15.03 21.32 -3.22
N GLY A 174 -15.17 20.99 -1.95
CA GLY A 174 -14.13 21.18 -0.95
C GLY A 174 -14.58 20.67 0.39
N MET A 175 -13.68 20.74 1.36
CA MET A 175 -13.90 20.28 2.72
C MET A 175 -13.47 21.35 3.70
N ILE A 176 -14.28 21.54 4.74
CA ILE A 176 -13.90 22.34 5.89
C ILE A 176 -12.86 21.59 6.70
N ILE A 177 -11.71 22.20 6.93
CA ILE A 177 -10.61 21.64 7.71
C ILE A 177 -10.30 22.51 8.92
N LYS A 178 -9.81 21.88 9.99
CA LYS A 178 -9.45 22.52 11.25
C LYS A 178 -8.00 22.20 11.58
N GLY A 179 -7.27 23.21 12.03
CA GLY A 179 -5.87 23.08 12.40
C GLY A 179 -5.42 24.20 13.32
N ARG A 180 -4.12 24.23 13.60
CA ARG A 180 -3.47 25.32 14.35
C ARG A 180 -2.88 26.32 13.37
N ASP A 181 -3.34 27.56 13.43
CA ASP A 181 -2.78 28.64 12.64
C ASP A 181 -1.33 28.91 13.09
N LEU A 182 -0.38 28.92 12.16
CA LEU A 182 1.04 29.08 12.46
C LEU A 182 1.42 30.53 12.73
N VAL A 183 0.58 31.48 12.36
CA VAL A 183 0.80 32.91 12.60
C VAL A 183 0.33 33.28 14.01
N SER A 184 -0.92 32.96 14.35
CA SER A 184 -1.51 33.29 15.64
C SER A 184 -1.29 32.23 16.74
N GLY A 185 -0.96 31.00 16.36
CA GLY A 185 -0.89 29.85 17.29
C GLY A 185 -2.25 29.28 17.70
N MET A 186 -3.36 29.88 17.26
CA MET A 186 -4.72 29.53 17.69
C MET A 186 -5.40 28.54 16.73
N PRO A 187 -6.40 27.78 17.21
CA PRO A 187 -7.24 26.98 16.32
C PRO A 187 -7.93 27.83 15.26
N LYS A 188 -7.86 27.38 14.00
CA LYS A 188 -8.46 28.05 12.83
C LYS A 188 -9.14 27.04 11.94
N GLU A 189 -10.21 27.48 11.31
CA GLU A 189 -10.99 26.73 10.32
C GLU A 189 -10.84 27.39 8.95
N MET A 190 -10.80 26.57 7.89
CA MET A 190 -10.81 27.06 6.52
C MET A 190 -11.46 26.05 5.56
N LEU A 191 -11.96 26.55 4.44
CA LEU A 191 -12.40 25.70 3.33
C LEU A 191 -11.19 25.36 2.45
N LEU A 192 -10.92 24.07 2.29
CA LEU A 192 -9.92 23.54 1.37
C LEU A 192 -10.62 22.97 0.15
N SER A 193 -10.33 23.50 -1.04
CA SER A 193 -10.97 23.05 -2.28
C SER A 193 -10.38 21.73 -2.79
N GLU A 194 -11.15 20.99 -3.57
CA GLU A 194 -10.66 19.79 -4.27
C GLU A 194 -9.47 20.11 -5.18
N TYR A 195 -9.48 21.26 -5.85
CA TYR A 195 -8.38 21.68 -6.73
C TYR A 195 -7.05 21.71 -5.98
N GLN A 196 -7.04 22.32 -4.79
CA GLN A 196 -5.84 22.45 -3.97
C GLN A 196 -5.34 21.09 -3.46
N VAL A 197 -6.26 20.18 -3.15
CA VAL A 197 -5.90 18.81 -2.76
C VAL A 197 -5.31 18.06 -3.94
N ALA A 198 -5.94 18.13 -5.12
CA ALA A 198 -5.42 17.51 -6.34
C ALA A 198 -4.04 18.07 -6.71
N GLU A 199 -3.85 19.39 -6.60
CA GLU A 199 -2.56 20.06 -6.82
C GLU A 199 -1.48 19.54 -5.87
N SER A 200 -1.80 19.38 -4.58
CA SER A 200 -0.87 18.81 -3.59
C SER A 200 -0.48 17.35 -3.89
N LEU A 201 -1.28 16.62 -4.66
CA LEU A 201 -1.06 15.20 -4.96
C LEU A 201 -0.35 14.96 -6.29
N ILE A 202 -0.05 16.00 -7.07
CA ILE A 202 0.59 15.86 -8.41
C ILE A 202 1.91 15.09 -8.31
N GLU A 203 2.79 15.47 -7.38
CA GLU A 203 4.10 14.84 -7.22
C GLU A 203 4.02 13.35 -6.83
N PRO A 204 3.32 12.94 -5.75
CA PRO A 204 3.23 11.53 -5.40
C PRO A 204 2.54 10.69 -6.47
N VAL A 205 1.53 11.23 -7.16
CA VAL A 205 0.88 10.54 -8.29
C VAL A 205 1.86 10.35 -9.45
N HIS A 206 2.66 11.36 -9.80
CA HIS A 206 3.69 11.22 -10.83
C HIS A 206 4.75 10.18 -10.46
N GLN A 207 5.15 10.08 -9.19
CA GLN A 207 6.10 9.05 -8.75
C GLN A 207 5.53 7.63 -8.94
N ILE A 208 4.24 7.41 -8.63
CA ILE A 208 3.55 6.14 -8.87
C ILE A 208 3.53 5.82 -10.38
N ILE A 209 3.14 6.79 -11.22
CA ILE A 209 3.10 6.63 -12.67
C ILE A 209 4.50 6.32 -13.23
N SER A 210 5.54 6.97 -12.70
CA SER A 210 6.93 6.71 -13.07
C SER A 210 7.34 5.27 -12.72
N ALA A 211 6.95 4.76 -11.56
CA ALA A 211 7.19 3.37 -11.17
C ALA A 211 6.56 2.38 -12.16
N ILE A 212 5.31 2.63 -12.55
CA ILE A 212 4.56 1.86 -13.54
C ILE A 212 5.24 1.88 -14.91
N ARG A 213 5.65 3.06 -15.39
CA ARG A 213 6.29 3.22 -16.70
C ARG A 213 7.59 2.44 -16.81
N THR A 214 8.45 2.52 -15.79
CA THR A 214 9.71 1.76 -15.81
C THR A 214 9.47 0.24 -15.80
N ALA A 215 8.40 -0.24 -15.15
CA ALA A 215 8.05 -1.66 -15.21
C ALA A 215 7.63 -2.08 -16.63
N LEU A 216 6.81 -1.27 -17.29
CA LEU A 216 6.42 -1.49 -18.69
C LEU A 216 7.64 -1.46 -19.63
N GLU A 217 8.57 -0.52 -19.43
CA GLU A 217 9.81 -0.42 -20.21
C GLU A 217 10.76 -1.61 -20.01
N SER A 218 10.65 -2.30 -18.87
CA SER A 218 11.46 -3.49 -18.54
C SER A 218 10.75 -4.81 -18.88
N THR A 219 9.55 -4.74 -19.45
CA THR A 219 8.75 -5.94 -19.77
C THR A 219 9.30 -6.64 -21.01
N PRO A 220 9.51 -7.96 -20.97
CA PRO A 220 9.84 -8.73 -22.16
C PRO A 220 8.78 -8.53 -23.28
N PRO A 221 9.18 -8.47 -24.56
CA PRO A 221 8.23 -8.30 -25.66
C PRO A 221 7.10 -9.34 -25.67
N GLU A 222 7.41 -10.57 -25.27
CA GLU A 222 6.48 -11.70 -25.23
C GLU A 222 5.33 -11.51 -24.23
N LEU A 223 5.58 -10.80 -23.12
CA LEU A 223 4.56 -10.51 -22.11
C LEU A 223 3.88 -9.15 -22.34
N SER A 224 4.49 -8.30 -23.17
CA SER A 224 3.97 -6.97 -23.45
C SER A 224 2.64 -7.04 -24.20
N SER A 225 2.45 -8.01 -25.10
CA SER A 225 1.16 -8.24 -25.77
C SER A 225 0.05 -8.57 -24.78
N ASP A 226 0.35 -9.42 -23.80
CA ASP A 226 -0.64 -9.85 -22.81
C ASP A 226 -1.07 -8.70 -21.91
N ILE A 227 -0.13 -7.83 -21.52
CA ILE A 227 -0.41 -6.62 -20.75
C ILE A 227 -1.21 -5.61 -21.56
N VAL A 228 -0.99 -5.51 -22.88
CA VAL A 228 -1.82 -4.67 -23.76
C VAL A 228 -3.28 -5.13 -23.77
N ASP A 229 -3.51 -6.44 -23.83
CA ASP A 229 -4.84 -7.01 -23.91
C ASP A 229 -5.57 -7.02 -22.54
N ARG A 230 -4.87 -7.40 -21.47
CA ARG A 230 -5.46 -7.57 -20.12
C ARG A 230 -5.42 -6.28 -19.28
N GLY A 231 -4.47 -5.39 -19.57
CA GLY A 231 -4.27 -4.13 -18.87
C GLY A 231 -3.58 -4.28 -17.51
N ILE A 232 -3.75 -3.26 -16.68
CA ILE A 232 -3.16 -3.13 -15.35
C ILE A 232 -4.25 -3.31 -14.30
N ILE A 233 -4.00 -4.15 -13.30
CA ILE A 233 -4.83 -4.23 -12.10
C ILE A 233 -4.23 -3.37 -10.99
N LEU A 234 -5.05 -2.53 -10.36
CA LEU A 234 -4.70 -1.77 -9.16
C LEU A 234 -5.24 -2.47 -7.92
N SER A 235 -4.40 -2.62 -6.90
CA SER A 235 -4.79 -3.04 -5.55
C SER A 235 -4.27 -2.04 -4.50
N GLY A 236 -4.52 -2.35 -3.24
CA GLY A 236 -4.09 -1.54 -2.11
C GLY A 236 -5.00 -0.35 -1.87
N GLY A 237 -4.93 0.19 -0.64
CA GLY A 237 -5.78 1.32 -0.25
C GLY A 237 -5.54 2.59 -1.05
N GLY A 238 -4.32 2.79 -1.58
CA GLY A 238 -3.98 3.91 -2.45
C GLY A 238 -4.56 3.78 -3.86
N GLY A 239 -4.87 2.56 -4.30
CA GLY A 239 -5.57 2.31 -5.57
C GLY A 239 -6.98 2.92 -5.63
N LEU A 240 -7.55 3.25 -4.46
CA LEU A 240 -8.86 3.90 -4.31
C LEU A 240 -8.84 5.42 -4.49
N LEU A 241 -7.67 6.04 -4.72
CA LEU A 241 -7.61 7.47 -4.99
C LEU A 241 -8.42 7.79 -6.25
N ARG A 242 -9.37 8.73 -6.12
CA ARG A 242 -10.29 9.08 -7.21
C ARG A 242 -9.52 9.47 -8.47
N ASN A 243 -9.99 8.97 -9.62
CA ASN A 243 -9.38 9.17 -10.95
C ASN A 243 -7.96 8.60 -11.14
N LEU A 244 -7.36 7.90 -10.18
CA LEU A 244 -6.01 7.36 -10.33
C LEU A 244 -5.90 6.37 -11.50
N GLY A 245 -6.82 5.40 -11.57
CA GLY A 245 -6.85 4.46 -12.69
C GLY A 245 -7.04 5.14 -14.05
N LYS A 246 -7.81 6.23 -14.10
CA LYS A 246 -7.99 7.04 -15.32
C LYS A 246 -6.68 7.71 -15.73
N VAL A 247 -6.01 8.39 -14.82
CA VAL A 247 -4.73 9.09 -15.13
C VAL A 247 -3.65 8.10 -15.56
N ILE A 248 -3.57 6.93 -14.89
CA ILE A 248 -2.66 5.85 -15.30
C ILE A 248 -3.01 5.39 -16.71
N SER A 249 -4.28 5.09 -16.99
CA SER A 249 -4.74 4.64 -18.32
C SER A 249 -4.45 5.66 -19.43
N GLU A 250 -4.70 6.95 -19.17
CA GLU A 250 -4.42 8.02 -20.11
C GLU A 250 -2.92 8.16 -20.41
N THR A 251 -2.06 7.89 -19.42
CA THR A 251 -0.61 8.00 -19.56
C THR A 251 0.01 6.77 -20.21
N THR A 252 -0.39 5.56 -19.80
CA THR A 252 0.16 4.30 -20.31
C THR A 252 -0.50 3.82 -21.59
N LYS A 253 -1.69 4.35 -21.92
CA LYS A 253 -2.56 3.87 -23.00
C LYS A 253 -3.03 2.43 -22.83
N LEU A 254 -3.00 1.93 -21.59
CA LEU A 254 -3.45 0.59 -21.23
C LEU A 254 -4.79 0.65 -20.49
N PRO A 255 -5.63 -0.39 -20.58
CA PRO A 255 -6.78 -0.52 -19.71
C PRO A 255 -6.30 -0.62 -18.25
N VAL A 256 -6.99 0.06 -17.34
CA VAL A 256 -6.69 0.00 -15.91
C VAL A 256 -7.96 -0.33 -15.15
N ARG A 257 -7.90 -1.33 -14.28
CA ARG A 257 -9.02 -1.76 -13.44
C ARG A 257 -8.57 -1.81 -11.99
N VAL A 258 -9.42 -1.36 -11.08
CA VAL A 258 -9.21 -1.58 -9.64
C VAL A 258 -9.76 -2.97 -9.30
N ALA A 259 -9.04 -3.73 -8.49
CA ALA A 259 -9.51 -5.00 -7.96
C ALA A 259 -10.82 -4.82 -7.17
N ASP A 260 -11.62 -5.87 -7.05
CA ASP A 260 -12.94 -5.80 -6.41
C ASP A 260 -12.85 -5.44 -4.91
N ASP A 261 -11.86 -6.00 -4.21
CA ASP A 261 -11.56 -5.67 -2.81
C ASP A 261 -10.07 -5.30 -2.66
N PRO A 262 -9.67 -4.09 -3.09
CA PRO A 262 -8.27 -3.72 -3.23
C PRO A 262 -7.55 -3.63 -1.87
N LEU A 263 -8.28 -3.33 -0.79
CA LEU A 263 -7.74 -3.29 0.56
C LEU A 263 -7.41 -4.68 1.11
N CYS A 264 -8.13 -5.71 0.66
CA CYS A 264 -7.97 -7.07 1.16
C CYS A 264 -7.22 -8.00 0.20
N CYS A 265 -6.86 -7.59 -1.01
CA CYS A 265 -6.16 -8.43 -2.00
C CYS A 265 -5.00 -9.23 -1.39
N VAL A 266 -4.04 -8.57 -0.73
CA VAL A 266 -2.87 -9.24 -0.13
C VAL A 266 -3.27 -10.30 0.91
N ALA A 267 -4.20 -9.98 1.80
CA ALA A 267 -4.68 -10.90 2.83
C ALA A 267 -5.46 -12.08 2.23
N LEU A 268 -6.32 -11.82 1.25
CA LEU A 268 -7.09 -12.84 0.53
C LEU A 268 -6.18 -13.77 -0.28
N GLY A 269 -5.15 -13.22 -0.93
CA GLY A 269 -4.16 -13.99 -1.66
C GLY A 269 -3.38 -14.92 -0.75
N SER A 270 -2.87 -14.40 0.37
CA SER A 270 -2.20 -15.23 1.38
C SER A 270 -3.11 -16.29 1.99
N GLY A 271 -4.39 -15.98 2.20
CA GLY A 271 -5.40 -16.96 2.62
C GLY A 271 -5.57 -18.09 1.61
N LYS A 272 -5.72 -17.77 0.32
CA LYS A 272 -5.82 -18.77 -0.77
C LYS A 272 -4.57 -19.64 -0.84
N VAL A 273 -3.38 -19.06 -0.67
CA VAL A 273 -2.11 -19.80 -0.63
C VAL A 273 -2.07 -20.73 0.58
N LEU A 274 -2.48 -20.25 1.76
CA LEU A 274 -2.54 -21.05 2.99
C LEU A 274 -3.49 -22.26 2.85
N GLU A 275 -4.63 -22.07 2.18
CA GLU A 275 -5.60 -23.15 1.91
C GLU A 275 -5.09 -24.16 0.86
N ASN A 276 -4.14 -23.78 0.00
CA ASN A 276 -3.68 -24.56 -1.14
C ASN A 276 -2.13 -24.62 -1.22
N MET A 277 -1.48 -24.89 -0.08
CA MET A 277 -0.01 -24.85 0.02
C MET A 277 0.69 -25.82 -0.96
N ASP A 278 0.08 -26.97 -1.28
CA ASP A 278 0.66 -27.92 -2.23
C ASP A 278 0.76 -27.34 -3.65
N TYR A 279 -0.22 -26.52 -4.03
CA TYR A 279 -0.28 -25.89 -5.35
C TYR A 279 0.62 -24.65 -5.43
N PHE A 280 0.56 -23.81 -4.39
CA PHE A 280 1.29 -22.55 -4.33
C PHE A 280 2.66 -22.63 -3.64
N GLY A 281 3.14 -23.82 -3.27
CA GLY A 281 4.39 -23.97 -2.52
C GLY A 281 5.60 -23.29 -3.18
N HIS A 282 5.59 -23.14 -4.51
CA HIS A 282 6.63 -22.47 -5.28
C HIS A 282 6.71 -20.94 -5.08
N VAL A 283 5.64 -20.29 -4.60
CA VAL A 283 5.64 -18.85 -4.28
C VAL A 283 6.02 -18.57 -2.82
N LEU A 284 6.22 -19.62 -2.02
CA LEU A 284 6.58 -19.52 -0.62
C LEU A 284 8.07 -19.76 -0.44
N PHE A 285 8.70 -18.95 0.40
CA PHE A 285 10.11 -19.11 0.75
C PHE A 285 10.35 -18.82 2.23
N LYS A 286 11.52 -19.22 2.73
CA LYS A 286 12.02 -18.82 4.04
C LYS A 286 13.30 -18.00 3.83
N GLN A 287 13.52 -17.02 4.69
CA GLN A 287 14.74 -16.24 4.66
C GLN A 287 15.77 -16.88 5.60
N ASP A 288 16.77 -17.52 5.00
CA ASP A 288 17.96 -17.99 5.70
C ASP A 288 18.78 -16.81 6.26
#